data_AF-A0A9R1X8K1-F1
#
_entry.id   AF-A0A9R1X8K1-F1
#
_cell.length_a   1.000
_cell.length_b   1.000
_cell.length_c   1.000
_cell.angle_alpha   90.00
_cell.angle_beta   90.00
_cell.angle_gamma   90.00
#
_symmetry.space_group_name_H-M   'P 1'
#
loop_
_entity.id
_entity.type
_entity.pdbx_description
1 polymer ?
#
loop_
_entity_poly.entity_id
_entity_poly.type
_entity_poly.pdbx_seq_one_letter_code
_entity_poly.pdbx_strand_id
1 'polypeptide(L)'
;MGSIHGLGKSAIKSYWIGAAIVLIIILTALLKKWAVYLDKQAEARSLAKAQGDENQKNIGLCSLSTTKGIRTFALDEIKATTRNFRIRIGVGATSYVYLADLGDGRFGAVKRVMEERGGSQKMFLDEVSILLRISHPNLVGLLGFCLDQGN
;
A
#
# COMPACT_ATOMS: atom_id res chain seq x y z
N MET A 1 66.41 -10.95 55.86
CA MET A 1 65.83 -11.36 54.56
C MET A 1 65.19 -10.15 53.90
N GLY A 2 65.52 -9.92 52.63
CA GLY A 2 65.36 -8.64 51.93
C GLY A 2 63.91 -8.20 51.63
N SER A 3 63.72 -6.88 51.63
CA SER A 3 62.54 -6.23 51.06
C SER A 3 62.65 -6.22 49.54
N ILE A 4 61.66 -6.82 48.87
CA ILE A 4 61.56 -6.85 47.41
C ILE A 4 60.63 -5.71 46.96
N HIS A 5 61.26 -4.70 46.35
CA HIS A 5 60.78 -3.74 45.37
C HIS A 5 59.24 -3.53 45.21
N GLY A 6 58.78 -2.36 45.64
CA GLY A 6 57.52 -1.77 45.19
C GLY A 6 57.64 -1.22 43.77
N LEU A 7 57.03 -1.90 42.81
CA LEU A 7 56.92 -1.44 41.42
C LEU A 7 55.44 -1.14 41.07
N GLY A 8 55.16 0.15 40.86
CA GLY A 8 54.18 0.69 39.90
C GLY A 8 52.75 0.12 39.86
N LYS A 9 51.92 0.38 40.89
CA LYS A 9 50.45 0.16 40.82
C LYS A 9 49.66 1.37 40.28
N SER A 10 50.33 2.50 40.00
CA SER A 10 49.70 3.76 39.58
C SER A 10 49.54 3.91 38.07
N ALA A 11 50.42 3.31 37.27
CA ALA A 11 50.40 3.44 35.80
C ALA A 11 49.29 2.63 35.10
N ILE A 12 48.75 1.60 35.76
CA ILE A 12 47.71 0.73 35.20
C ILE A 12 46.33 1.41 35.28
N LYS A 13 46.09 2.21 36.33
CA LYS A 13 44.78 2.83 36.58
C LYS A 13 44.44 3.95 35.60
N SER A 14 45.44 4.70 35.11
CA SER A 14 45.23 5.77 34.11
C SER A 14 44.82 5.22 32.74
N TYR A 15 45.31 4.03 32.37
CA TYR A 15 44.97 3.38 31.12
C TYR A 15 43.50 2.95 31.06
N TRP A 16 42.93 2.50 32.18
CA TRP A 16 41.51 2.14 32.28
C TRP A 16 40.59 3.34 32.09
N ILE A 17 40.98 4.52 32.56
CA ILE A 17 40.20 5.76 32.40
C ILE A 17 40.18 6.18 30.92
N GLY A 18 41.35 6.15 30.26
CA GLY A 18 41.45 6.43 28.83
C GLY A 18 40.63 5.45 27.97
N ALA A 19 40.71 4.16 28.28
CA ALA A 19 39.94 3.12 27.59
C ALA A 19 38.42 3.31 27.73
N ALA A 20 37.94 3.71 28.92
CA ALA A 20 36.53 3.96 29.15
C ALA A 20 35.98 5.14 28.32
N ILE A 21 36.76 6.22 28.17
CA ILE A 21 36.37 7.39 27.37
C ILE A 21 36.27 7.01 25.88
N VAL A 22 37.24 6.26 25.37
CA VAL A 22 37.24 5.78 23.98
C VAL A 22 36.03 4.88 23.71
N LEU A 23 35.68 4.01 24.66
CA LEU A 23 34.51 3.14 24.54
C LEU A 23 33.19 3.94 24.45
N ILE A 24 33.04 5.00 25.26
CA ILE A 24 31.85 5.86 25.24
C ILE A 24 31.71 6.59 23.90
N ILE A 25 32.82 7.11 23.34
CA ILE A 25 32.81 7.79 22.04
C ILE A 25 32.40 6.82 20.92
N ILE A 26 32.91 5.59 20.95
CA ILE A 26 32.54 4.55 19.98
C ILE A 26 31.05 4.21 20.12
N LEU A 27 30.56 3.99 21.34
CA LEU A 27 29.14 3.67 21.58
C LEU A 27 28.21 4.79 21.07
N THR A 28 28.53 6.06 21.33
CA THR A 28 27.71 7.17 20.85
C THR A 28 27.74 7.33 19.32
N ALA A 29 28.89 7.10 18.68
CA ALA A 29 29.01 7.10 17.22
C ALA A 29 28.21 5.95 16.58
N LEU A 30 28.25 4.76 17.19
CA LEU A 30 27.47 3.60 16.76
C LEU A 30 25.97 3.84 16.93
N LEU A 31 25.53 4.40 18.06
CA LEU A 31 24.11 4.73 18.29
C LEU A 31 23.59 5.79 17.31
N LYS A 32 24.35 6.86 17.04
CA LYS A 32 23.97 7.89 16.05
C LYS A 32 23.94 7.34 14.63
N LYS A 33 24.96 6.57 14.23
CA LYS A 33 24.96 5.89 12.93
C LYS A 33 23.78 4.93 12.82
N TRP A 34 23.46 4.20 13.89
CA TRP A 34 22.33 3.29 13.91
C TRP A 34 21.00 4.04 13.81
N ALA A 35 20.82 5.16 14.52
CA ALA A 35 19.63 6.01 14.41
C ALA A 35 19.44 6.56 13.00
N VAL A 36 20.51 7.08 12.37
CA VAL A 36 20.45 7.57 10.97
C VAL A 36 20.25 6.42 9.97
N TYR A 37 20.86 5.26 10.22
CA TYR A 37 20.67 4.07 9.42
C TYR A 37 19.23 3.55 9.50
N LEU A 38 18.61 3.59 10.68
CA LEU A 38 17.23 3.20 10.91
C LEU A 38 16.25 4.14 10.17
N ASP A 39 16.49 5.45 10.23
CA ASP A 39 15.64 6.44 9.56
C ASP A 39 15.71 6.32 8.02
N LYS A 40 16.92 6.23 7.46
CA LYS A 40 17.12 6.02 6.02
C LYS A 40 16.51 4.70 5.52
N GLN A 41 16.50 3.67 6.35
CA GLN A 41 15.92 2.38 5.98
C GLN A 41 14.39 2.39 6.09
N ALA A 42 13.80 3.24 6.94
CA ALA A 42 12.35 3.42 7.02
C ALA A 42 11.79 4.07 5.74
N GLU A 43 12.44 5.12 5.22
CA GLU A 43 12.05 5.81 3.98
C GLU A 43 12.20 4.91 2.73
N ALA A 44 13.32 4.17 2.64
CA ALA A 44 13.53 3.21 1.57
C ALA A 44 12.52 2.04 1.62
N ARG A 45 12.10 1.62 2.82
CA ARG A 45 11.05 0.60 3.00
C ARG A 45 9.66 1.14 2.67
N SER A 46 9.35 2.42 2.89
CA SER A 46 8.04 2.99 2.55
C SER A 46 7.81 3.10 1.03
N LEU A 47 8.84 3.50 0.27
CA LEU A 47 8.75 3.54 -1.20
C LEU A 47 8.64 2.14 -1.80
N ALA A 48 9.43 1.18 -1.32
CA ALA A 48 9.38 -0.20 -1.79
C ALA A 48 8.06 -0.93 -1.41
N LYS A 49 7.48 -0.63 -0.25
CA LYS A 49 6.25 -1.27 0.23
C LYS A 49 4.99 -0.70 -0.45
N ALA A 50 4.97 0.57 -0.81
CA ALA A 50 3.87 1.18 -1.55
C ALA A 50 3.72 0.57 -2.95
N GLN A 51 4.84 0.34 -3.65
CA GLN A 51 4.84 -0.17 -5.02
C GLN A 51 4.66 -1.70 -5.10
N GLY A 52 5.11 -2.45 -4.09
CA GLY A 52 4.95 -3.90 -4.01
C GLY A 52 3.53 -4.35 -3.62
N ASP A 53 2.87 -3.61 -2.72
CA ASP A 53 1.52 -3.96 -2.23
C ASP A 53 0.44 -3.72 -3.31
N GLU A 54 0.55 -2.65 -4.10
CA GLU A 54 -0.46 -2.35 -5.13
C GLU A 54 -0.44 -3.37 -6.27
N ASN A 55 0.74 -3.70 -6.81
CA ASN A 55 0.84 -4.66 -7.91
C ASN A 55 0.45 -6.08 -7.45
N GLN A 56 0.83 -6.48 -6.24
CA GLN A 56 0.44 -7.78 -5.71
C GLN A 56 -1.07 -7.86 -5.39
N LYS A 57 -1.68 -6.76 -4.93
CA LYS A 57 -3.14 -6.65 -4.78
C LYS A 57 -3.86 -6.76 -6.11
N ASN A 58 -3.40 -6.06 -7.15
CA ASN A 58 -3.98 -6.14 -8.48
C ASN A 58 -3.90 -7.57 -9.06
N ILE A 59 -2.76 -8.25 -8.87
CA ILE A 59 -2.59 -9.66 -9.26
C ILE A 59 -3.54 -10.57 -8.48
N GLY A 60 -3.65 -10.38 -7.17
CA GLY A 60 -4.59 -11.13 -6.32
C GLY A 60 -6.05 -10.89 -6.71
N LEU A 61 -6.40 -9.66 -7.07
CA LEU A 61 -7.73 -9.27 -7.52
C LEU A 61 -8.09 -9.92 -8.86
N CYS A 62 -7.18 -9.87 -9.84
CA CYS A 62 -7.35 -10.51 -11.14
C CYS A 62 -7.45 -12.04 -11.02
N SER A 63 -6.71 -12.66 -10.10
CA SER A 63 -6.82 -14.09 -9.82
C SER A 63 -8.18 -14.44 -9.20
N LEU A 64 -8.64 -13.66 -8.22
CA LEU A 64 -9.93 -13.86 -7.56
C LEU A 64 -11.11 -13.59 -8.51
N SER A 65 -11.00 -12.59 -9.38
CA SER A 65 -12.04 -12.30 -10.38
C SER A 65 -12.18 -13.46 -11.37
N THR A 66 -11.06 -14.02 -11.84
CA THR A 66 -11.04 -15.18 -12.75
C THR A 66 -11.74 -16.40 -12.12
N THR A 67 -11.44 -16.71 -10.86
CA THR A 67 -12.07 -17.86 -10.17
C THR A 67 -13.57 -17.69 -9.94
N LYS A 68 -14.06 -16.45 -9.87
CA LYS A 68 -15.49 -16.13 -9.70
C LYS A 68 -16.23 -15.80 -10.98
N GLY A 69 -15.56 -15.88 -12.14
CA GLY A 69 -16.16 -15.52 -13.43
C GLY A 69 -16.46 -14.02 -13.59
N ILE A 70 -15.79 -13.17 -12.81
CA ILE A 70 -15.93 -11.72 -12.83
C ILE A 70 -14.97 -11.16 -13.89
N ARG A 71 -15.49 -10.39 -14.85
CA ARG A 71 -14.71 -9.91 -16.00
C ARG A 71 -13.96 -8.61 -15.70
N THR A 72 -12.80 -8.44 -16.31
CA THR A 72 -12.15 -7.13 -16.43
C THR A 72 -12.59 -6.50 -17.75
N PHE A 73 -13.13 -5.29 -17.68
CA PHE A 73 -13.62 -4.54 -18.83
C PHE A 73 -12.62 -3.45 -19.24
N ALA A 74 -12.50 -3.23 -20.54
CA ALA A 74 -11.81 -2.04 -21.06
C ALA A 74 -12.68 -0.79 -20.85
N LEU A 75 -12.06 0.38 -20.68
CA LEU A 75 -12.82 1.61 -20.48
C LEU A 75 -13.77 1.91 -21.65
N ASP A 76 -13.38 1.57 -22.88
CA ASP A 76 -14.20 1.82 -24.06
C ASP A 76 -15.47 0.96 -24.08
N GLU A 77 -15.44 -0.25 -23.53
CA GLU A 77 -16.64 -1.09 -23.34
C GLU A 77 -17.60 -0.46 -22.32
N ILE A 78 -17.05 0.09 -21.23
CA ILE A 78 -17.83 0.83 -20.22
C ILE A 78 -18.41 2.12 -20.83
N LYS A 79 -17.64 2.86 -21.63
CA LYS A 79 -18.10 4.06 -22.33
C LYS A 79 -19.22 3.72 -23.32
N ALA A 80 -19.08 2.64 -24.10
CA ALA A 80 -20.09 2.22 -25.06
C ALA A 80 -21.43 1.90 -24.38
N THR A 81 -21.39 1.09 -23.31
CA THR A 81 -22.60 0.69 -22.55
C THR A 81 -23.26 1.85 -21.80
N THR A 82 -22.47 2.83 -21.34
CA THR A 82 -22.98 4.03 -20.62
C THR A 82 -23.25 5.24 -21.52
N ARG A 83 -23.05 5.10 -22.83
CA ARG A 83 -23.12 6.20 -23.82
C ARG A 83 -22.25 7.39 -23.40
N ASN A 84 -20.98 7.13 -23.08
CA ASN A 84 -20.03 8.08 -22.49
C ASN A 84 -20.51 8.68 -21.17
N PHE A 85 -20.94 7.85 -20.23
CA PHE A 85 -21.38 8.27 -18.89
C PHE A 85 -22.51 9.32 -18.92
N ARG A 86 -23.45 9.19 -19.87
CA ARG A 86 -24.47 10.23 -20.15
C ARG A 86 -25.52 10.39 -19.06
N ILE A 87 -26.03 9.27 -18.53
CA ILE A 87 -27.16 9.27 -17.58
C ILE A 87 -26.66 8.86 -16.21
N ARG A 88 -26.61 9.82 -15.28
CA ARG A 88 -26.30 9.56 -13.87
C ARG A 88 -27.57 9.15 -13.12
N ILE A 89 -27.54 7.96 -12.54
CA ILE A 89 -28.66 7.36 -11.77
C ILE A 89 -28.41 7.36 -10.26
N GLY A 90 -27.20 7.69 -9.82
CA GLY A 90 -26.87 7.76 -8.40
C GLY A 90 -25.63 8.57 -8.10
N VAL A 91 -25.51 8.98 -6.84
CA VAL A 91 -24.38 9.74 -6.30
C VAL A 91 -23.93 9.07 -5.01
N GLY A 92 -22.67 8.64 -4.97
CA GLY A 92 -22.00 8.19 -3.76
C GLY A 92 -21.11 9.29 -3.17
N ALA A 93 -20.47 8.99 -2.04
CA ALA A 93 -19.53 9.91 -1.40
C ALA A 93 -18.39 10.32 -2.34
N THR A 94 -17.74 9.34 -2.98
CA THR A 94 -16.56 9.51 -3.83
C THR A 94 -16.80 9.10 -5.29
N SER A 95 -18.05 8.89 -5.68
CA SER A 95 -18.38 8.22 -6.95
C SER A 95 -19.68 8.73 -7.56
N TYR A 96 -19.82 8.56 -8.88
CA TYR A 96 -21.11 8.62 -9.56
C TYR A 96 -21.53 7.23 -10.04
N VAL A 97 -22.83 7.00 -10.11
CA VAL A 97 -23.41 5.76 -10.67
C VAL A 97 -24.13 6.12 -11.95
N TYR A 98 -23.80 5.43 -13.03
CA TYR A 98 -24.33 5.65 -14.37
C TYR A 98 -25.15 4.45 -14.84
N LEU A 99 -26.18 4.73 -15.64
CA LEU A 99 -26.95 3.69 -16.32
C LEU A 99 -26.08 3.06 -17.41
N ALA A 100 -26.03 1.72 -17.44
CA ALA A 100 -25.40 0.96 -18.51
C ALA A 100 -26.44 0.11 -19.24
N ASP A 101 -26.42 0.15 -20.57
CA ASP A 101 -27.18 -0.73 -21.45
C ASP A 101 -26.31 -1.94 -21.79
N LEU A 102 -26.73 -3.15 -21.41
CA LEU A 102 -25.95 -4.38 -21.59
C LEU A 102 -26.12 -4.98 -23.00
N GLY A 103 -26.96 -4.38 -23.86
CA GLY A 103 -27.15 -4.79 -25.25
C GLY A 103 -28.08 -5.99 -25.47
N ASP A 104 -28.50 -6.67 -24.40
CA ASP A 104 -29.44 -7.80 -24.41
C ASP A 104 -30.82 -7.42 -23.87
N GLY A 105 -31.13 -6.12 -23.84
CA GLY A 105 -32.35 -5.56 -23.26
C GLY A 105 -32.30 -5.41 -21.74
N ARG A 106 -31.21 -5.83 -21.08
CA ARG A 106 -31.00 -5.58 -19.65
C ARG A 106 -30.21 -4.30 -19.42
N PHE A 107 -30.47 -3.68 -18.26
CA PHE A 107 -29.71 -2.54 -17.76
C PHE A 107 -28.88 -2.91 -16.55
N GLY A 108 -27.71 -2.28 -16.44
CA GLY A 108 -26.82 -2.36 -15.30
C GLY A 108 -26.49 -0.98 -14.73
N ALA A 109 -25.68 -0.99 -13.68
CA ALA A 109 -25.17 0.21 -13.03
C ALA A 109 -23.65 0.21 -13.07
N VAL A 110 -23.05 1.30 -13.56
CA VAL A 110 -21.60 1.53 -13.54
C VAL A 110 -21.29 2.55 -12.46
N LYS A 111 -20.70 2.09 -11.36
CA LYS A 111 -20.14 2.97 -10.33
C LYS A 111 -18.73 3.39 -10.75
N ARG A 112 -18.53 4.68 -10.97
CA ARG A 112 -17.23 5.27 -11.32
C ARG A 112 -16.75 6.15 -10.17
N VAL A 113 -15.60 5.82 -9.61
CA VAL A 113 -14.92 6.63 -8.59
C VAL A 113 -14.37 7.89 -9.24
N MET A 114 -14.51 9.02 -8.55
CA MET A 114 -14.23 10.36 -9.06
C MET A 114 -13.17 11.02 -8.19
N GLU A 115 -12.05 11.39 -8.79
CA GLU A 115 -10.94 12.05 -8.10
C GLU A 115 -11.37 13.43 -7.59
N GLU A 116 -12.19 14.16 -8.36
CA GLU A 116 -12.73 15.46 -7.95
C GLU A 116 -13.64 15.39 -6.72
N ARG A 117 -14.06 14.18 -6.32
CA ARG A 117 -14.84 13.90 -5.11
C ARG A 117 -14.01 13.29 -3.98
N GLY A 118 -12.69 13.32 -4.08
CA GLY A 118 -11.78 12.70 -3.11
C GLY A 118 -11.74 11.17 -3.20
N GLY A 119 -12.21 10.59 -4.31
CA GLY A 119 -12.03 9.17 -4.61
C GLY A 119 -10.59 8.85 -4.98
N SER A 120 -10.15 7.63 -4.66
CA SER A 120 -8.82 7.13 -5.05
C SER A 120 -8.90 5.71 -5.60
N GLN A 121 -7.89 5.30 -6.37
CA GLN A 121 -7.75 3.93 -6.86
C GLN A 121 -7.77 2.92 -5.70
N LYS A 122 -7.16 3.24 -4.56
CA LYS A 122 -7.23 2.39 -3.38
C LYS A 122 -8.67 2.16 -2.90
N MET A 123 -9.48 3.22 -2.80
CA MET A 123 -10.88 3.08 -2.38
C MET A 123 -11.69 2.24 -3.37
N PHE A 124 -11.42 2.41 -4.67
CA PHE A 124 -12.02 1.58 -5.71
C PHE A 124 -11.65 0.09 -5.53
N LEU A 125 -10.35 -0.21 -5.40
CA LEU A 125 -9.86 -1.58 -5.23
C LEU A 125 -10.39 -2.23 -3.95
N ASP A 126 -10.47 -1.48 -2.85
CA ASP A 126 -11.04 -1.96 -1.60
C ASP A 126 -12.51 -2.39 -1.80
N GLU A 127 -13.32 -1.57 -2.47
CA GLU A 127 -14.73 -1.89 -2.76
C GLU A 127 -14.87 -3.10 -3.70
N VAL A 128 -14.09 -3.16 -4.77
CA VAL A 128 -14.09 -4.32 -5.69
C VAL A 128 -13.68 -5.58 -4.94
N SER A 129 -12.67 -5.54 -4.07
CA SER A 129 -12.22 -6.70 -3.29
C SER A 129 -13.33 -7.26 -2.38
N ILE A 130 -14.17 -6.40 -1.82
CA ILE A 130 -15.31 -6.78 -0.98
C ILE A 130 -16.40 -7.41 -1.84
N LEU A 131 -16.78 -6.76 -2.94
CA LEU A 131 -17.81 -7.25 -3.87
C LEU A 131 -17.40 -8.56 -4.53
N LEU A 132 -16.11 -8.76 -4.79
CA LEU A 132 -15.61 -10.04 -5.25
C LEU A 132 -15.85 -11.13 -4.22
N ARG A 133 -15.80 -10.88 -2.91
CA ARG A 133 -15.93 -11.94 -1.90
C ARG A 133 -17.38 -12.28 -1.56
N ILE A 134 -18.29 -11.34 -1.73
CA ILE A 134 -19.69 -11.48 -1.33
C ILE A 134 -20.54 -11.92 -2.53
N SER A 135 -21.36 -12.97 -2.34
CA SER A 135 -22.39 -13.38 -3.31
C SER A 135 -23.61 -13.85 -2.53
N HIS A 136 -24.73 -13.16 -2.70
CA HIS A 136 -25.98 -13.45 -2.00
C HIS A 136 -27.18 -13.08 -2.88
N PRO A 137 -28.29 -13.85 -2.87
CA PRO A 137 -29.45 -13.59 -3.73
C PRO A 137 -30.09 -12.20 -3.58
N ASN A 138 -29.98 -11.61 -2.38
CA ASN A 138 -30.56 -10.29 -2.06
C ASN A 138 -29.55 -9.13 -2.19
N LEU A 139 -28.35 -9.39 -2.72
CA LEU A 139 -27.34 -8.36 -2.99
C LEU A 139 -27.14 -8.21 -4.48
N VAL A 140 -26.81 -6.98 -4.89
CA VAL A 140 -26.47 -6.70 -6.29
C VAL A 140 -25.19 -7.43 -6.64
N GLY A 141 -25.23 -8.24 -7.69
CA GLY A 141 -24.07 -8.96 -8.19
C GLY A 141 -23.11 -8.03 -8.95
N LEU A 142 -21.81 -8.17 -8.70
CA LEU A 142 -20.78 -7.56 -9.53
C LEU A 142 -20.62 -8.38 -10.81
N LEU A 143 -20.69 -7.75 -11.99
CA LEU A 143 -20.42 -8.42 -13.27
C LEU A 143 -18.94 -8.33 -13.66
N GLY A 144 -18.29 -7.25 -13.26
CA GLY A 144 -16.91 -6.94 -13.60
C GLY A 144 -16.49 -5.55 -13.16
N PHE A 145 -15.24 -5.21 -13.45
CA PHE A 145 -14.64 -3.93 -13.10
C PHE A 145 -13.67 -3.47 -14.19
N CYS A 146 -13.30 -2.20 -14.16
CA CYS A 146 -12.34 -1.60 -15.10
C CYS A 146 -11.23 -0.92 -14.29
N LEU A 147 -9.96 -1.14 -14.68
CA LEU A 147 -8.79 -0.55 -14.04
C LEU A 147 -8.12 0.55 -14.88
N ASP A 148 -8.63 0.80 -16.09
CA ASP A 148 -8.06 1.82 -16.97
C ASP A 148 -8.24 3.21 -16.37
N GLN A 149 -7.13 3.93 -16.24
CA GLN A 149 -7.10 5.35 -15.94
C GLN A 149 -7.41 6.06 -17.26
N GLY A 150 -8.66 6.48 -17.44
CA GLY A 150 -9.09 7.10 -18.70
C GLY A 150 -8.21 8.28 -19.09
N ASN A 151 -7.35 8.07 -20.10
CA ASN A 151 -6.60 9.11 -20.78
C ASN A 151 -7.53 10.09 -21.50
#